data_AF-A0A9W9CMM8-F1
#
_entry.id   AF-A0A9W9CMM8-F1
#
_cell.length_a   1.000
_cell.length_b   1.000
_cell.length_c   1.000
_cell.angle_alpha   90.00
_cell.angle_beta   90.00
_cell.angle_gamma   90.00
#
_symmetry.space_group_name_H-M   'P 1'
#
loop_
_entity.id
_entity.type
_entity.pdbx_description
1 polymer ?
#
loop_
_entity_poly.entity_id
_entity_poly.type
_entity_poly.pdbx_seq_one_letter_code
_entity_poly.pdbx_strand_id
1 'polypeptide(L)'
;MYGPHTAGAGALLYMPFLETVRKLILAYKLSSTPSTYFLFVGGAGSLHVPGTQTPCVDHPDFFLAYRRAISTSLAHIAYMEERLGIMGTSLRQYREARLAESTGKATDDDRRVIKSYEDEIRKQDKASDFIKAGRTAYMFFDGNASMRWSFVSPSALYRPGKRTGRYEVSVDDMVLSGEQKDGESVFEGRLTGISVADMAIAIADEVEGRKLVGKHWSAVGDLSEDVPGRSYLTLDAVDGGSR
;
A
#
# COMPACT_ATOMS: atom_id res chain seq x y z
N MET A 1 18.62 2.79 -9.97
CA MET A 1 17.31 2.16 -9.69
C MET A 1 17.22 2.03 -8.17
N TYR A 2 16.52 2.94 -7.47
CA TYR A 2 16.71 3.15 -6.02
C TYR A 2 15.42 2.99 -5.20
N GLY A 3 14.48 2.15 -5.66
CA GLY A 3 13.28 1.84 -4.88
C GLY A 3 13.28 0.39 -4.39
N PRO A 4 12.71 0.08 -3.20
CA PRO A 4 12.55 -1.29 -2.72
C PRO A 4 11.62 -2.16 -3.60
N HIS A 5 11.07 -1.59 -4.67
CA HIS A 5 10.21 -2.25 -5.64
C HIS A 5 10.84 -2.36 -7.03
N THR A 6 12.05 -1.83 -7.26
CA THR A 6 12.62 -1.74 -8.61
C THR A 6 13.50 -2.94 -9.00
N ALA A 7 13.88 -3.80 -8.05
CA ALA A 7 14.70 -4.99 -8.31
C ALA A 7 13.93 -6.32 -8.12
N GLY A 8 12.59 -6.30 -8.29
CA GLY A 8 11.73 -7.48 -8.19
C GLY A 8 11.49 -7.95 -6.75
N ALA A 9 11.01 -9.20 -6.59
CA ALA A 9 10.64 -9.76 -5.28
C ALA A 9 11.79 -9.80 -4.26
N GLY A 10 13.05 -9.90 -4.72
CA GLY A 10 14.24 -9.86 -3.87
C GLY A 10 14.58 -8.49 -3.27
N ALA A 11 13.85 -7.43 -3.66
CA ALA A 11 14.04 -6.07 -3.14
C ALA A 11 13.22 -5.76 -1.88
N LEU A 12 12.29 -6.65 -1.51
CA LEU A 12 11.42 -6.53 -0.35
C LEU A 12 12.15 -6.96 0.94
N LEU A 13 13.25 -6.28 1.27
CA LEU A 13 14.13 -6.65 2.38
C LEU A 13 14.02 -5.65 3.52
N TYR A 14 13.76 -6.17 4.72
CA TYR A 14 13.59 -5.39 5.94
C TYR A 14 14.79 -4.50 6.25
N MET A 15 15.99 -5.08 6.33
CA MET A 15 17.20 -4.39 6.76
C MET A 15 17.69 -3.33 5.76
N PRO A 16 17.81 -3.61 4.44
CA PRO A 16 18.13 -2.59 3.45
C PRO A 16 17.13 -1.43 3.39
N PHE A 17 15.84 -1.71 3.59
CA PHE A 17 14.81 -0.67 3.65
C PHE A 17 15.05 0.26 4.85
N LEU A 18 15.15 -0.29 6.06
CA LEU A 18 15.38 0.52 7.26
C LEU A 18 16.71 1.28 7.24
N GLU A 19 17.78 0.67 6.74
CA GLU A 19 19.07 1.36 6.61
C GLU A 19 18.99 2.54 5.63
N THR A 20 18.21 2.40 4.55
CA THR A 20 17.92 3.51 3.65
C THR A 20 17.17 4.64 4.38
N VAL A 21 16.10 4.32 5.10
CA VAL A 21 15.33 5.31 5.86
C VAL A 21 16.23 6.03 6.89
N ARG A 22 17.01 5.27 7.65
CA ARG A 22 17.95 5.82 8.65
C ARG A 22 18.95 6.79 8.01
N LYS A 23 19.52 6.43 6.86
CA LYS A 23 20.46 7.30 6.13
C LYS A 23 19.80 8.55 5.55
N LEU A 24 18.57 8.46 5.06
CA LEU A 24 17.82 9.63 4.58
C LEU A 24 17.54 10.63 5.72
N ILE A 25 17.17 10.14 6.91
CA ILE A 25 16.96 11.00 8.09
C ILE A 25 18.27 11.66 8.53
N LEU A 26 19.39 10.92 8.53
CA LEU A 26 20.70 11.50 8.84
C LEU A 26 21.11 12.56 7.81
N ALA A 27 20.92 12.30 6.52
CA ALA A 27 21.22 13.25 5.46
C ALA A 27 20.39 14.53 5.59
N TYR A 28 19.09 14.42 5.91
CA TYR A 28 18.24 15.56 6.21
C TYR A 28 18.76 16.37 7.40
N LYS A 29 19.15 15.70 8.50
CA LYS A 29 19.66 16.38 9.69
C LYS A 29 21.01 17.09 9.47
N LEU A 30 21.82 16.58 8.55
CA LEU A 30 23.12 17.15 8.20
C LEU A 30 23.05 18.21 7.09
N SER A 31 21.91 18.36 6.41
CA SER A 31 21.82 19.29 5.29
C SER A 31 21.95 20.73 5.77
N SER A 32 22.94 21.46 5.26
CA SER A 32 23.17 22.88 5.58
C SER A 32 22.08 23.81 5.03
N THR A 33 21.27 23.31 4.10
CA THR A 33 20.04 23.96 3.66
C THR A 33 18.91 23.62 4.63
N PRO A 34 18.12 24.60 5.10
CA PRO A 34 16.95 24.32 5.91
C PRO A 34 15.87 23.69 5.04
N SER A 35 15.98 22.39 4.79
CA SER A 35 14.85 21.58 4.35
C SER A 35 13.76 21.79 5.41
N THR A 36 12.66 22.44 5.04
CA THR A 36 11.66 22.88 6.01
C THR A 36 10.62 21.80 6.31
N TYR A 37 10.63 20.71 5.55
CA TYR A 37 9.65 19.64 5.67
C TYR A 37 10.13 18.32 5.04
N PHE A 38 9.93 17.20 5.74
CA PHE A 38 10.26 15.85 5.27
C PHE A 38 8.98 15.01 5.20
N LEU A 39 8.52 14.67 4.00
CA LEU A 39 7.40 13.75 3.81
C LEU A 39 7.93 12.36 3.45
N PHE A 40 7.56 11.35 4.24
CA PHE A 40 7.91 9.95 3.97
C PHE A 40 6.69 9.17 3.50
N VAL A 41 6.84 8.39 2.41
CA VAL A 41 5.78 7.49 1.92
C VAL A 41 6.03 6.09 2.47
N GLY A 42 5.17 5.65 3.39
CA GLY A 42 5.15 4.32 3.98
C GLY A 42 4.20 3.36 3.27
N GLY A 43 3.54 2.51 4.05
CA GLY A 43 2.63 1.48 3.53
C GLY A 43 1.43 1.25 4.45
N ALA A 44 0.32 0.81 3.87
CA ALA A 44 -0.98 0.62 4.54
C ALA A 44 -0.89 -0.19 5.84
N GLY A 45 -0.02 -1.20 5.90
CA GLY A 45 0.17 -2.03 7.09
C GLY A 45 0.67 -1.26 8.33
N SER A 46 1.21 -0.06 8.14
CA SER A 46 1.63 0.78 9.28
C SER A 46 0.47 1.50 9.96
N LEU A 47 -0.68 1.69 9.30
CA LEU A 47 -1.89 2.28 9.87
C LEU A 47 -2.46 1.39 10.97
N HIS A 48 -3.22 1.97 11.88
CA HIS A 48 -3.92 1.22 12.93
C HIS A 48 -5.21 0.57 12.41
N VAL A 49 -5.56 -0.58 12.99
CA VAL A 49 -6.89 -1.16 12.85
C VAL A 49 -7.87 -0.22 13.55
N PRO A 50 -8.96 0.24 12.89
CA PRO A 50 -9.87 1.24 13.45
C PRO A 50 -10.35 0.93 14.86
N GLY A 51 -10.30 1.94 15.73
CA GLY A 51 -10.73 1.82 17.12
C GLY A 51 -9.75 1.06 18.01
N THR A 52 -8.54 0.77 17.53
CA THR A 52 -7.49 0.08 18.29
C THR A 52 -6.15 0.80 18.15
N GLN A 53 -5.13 0.31 18.86
CA GLN A 53 -3.74 0.74 18.68
C GLN A 53 -2.90 -0.32 17.95
N THR A 54 -3.54 -1.38 17.44
CA THR A 54 -2.88 -2.48 16.73
C THR A 54 -2.57 -2.04 15.31
N PRO A 55 -1.29 -2.02 14.89
CA PRO A 55 -0.95 -1.78 13.49
C PRO A 55 -1.56 -2.88 12.61
N CYS A 56 -2.06 -2.53 11.44
CA CYS A 56 -2.70 -3.46 10.51
C CYS A 56 -1.76 -4.63 10.16
N VAL A 57 -0.45 -4.36 10.01
CA VAL A 57 0.56 -5.40 9.74
C VAL A 57 0.67 -6.46 10.83
N ASP A 58 0.28 -6.15 12.06
CA ASP A 58 0.33 -7.07 13.20
C ASP A 58 -1.00 -7.79 13.41
N HIS A 59 -2.07 -7.40 12.70
CA HIS A 59 -3.36 -8.07 12.79
C HIS A 59 -3.37 -9.37 11.96
N PRO A 60 -3.77 -10.53 12.54
CA PRO A 60 -3.64 -11.84 11.88
C PRO A 60 -4.42 -11.95 10.57
N ASP A 61 -5.56 -11.28 10.45
CA ASP A 61 -6.40 -11.34 9.25
C ASP A 61 -6.05 -10.32 8.17
N PHE A 62 -5.14 -9.37 8.44
CA PHE A 62 -4.88 -8.27 7.50
C PHE A 62 -4.36 -8.75 6.15
N PHE A 63 -3.35 -9.64 6.16
CA PHE A 63 -2.73 -10.10 4.92
C PHE A 63 -3.69 -10.90 4.04
N LEU A 64 -4.51 -11.77 4.65
CA LEU A 64 -5.48 -12.53 3.88
C LEU A 64 -6.54 -11.61 3.26
N ALA A 65 -7.12 -10.70 4.04
CA ALA A 65 -8.08 -9.73 3.52
C ALA A 65 -7.46 -8.84 2.44
N TYR A 66 -6.20 -8.41 2.62
CA TYR A 66 -5.46 -7.66 1.63
C TYR A 66 -5.26 -8.44 0.32
N ARG A 67 -4.81 -9.70 0.39
CA ARG A 67 -4.63 -10.57 -0.78
C ARG A 67 -5.95 -10.86 -1.50
N ARG A 68 -7.03 -11.08 -0.73
CA ARG A 68 -8.38 -11.22 -1.26
C ARG A 68 -8.85 -9.95 -1.97
N ALA A 69 -8.55 -8.77 -1.44
CA ALA A 69 -8.97 -7.51 -2.02
C ALA A 69 -8.17 -7.17 -3.28
N ILE A 70 -6.84 -7.33 -3.30
CA ILE A 70 -6.05 -7.05 -4.51
C ILE A 70 -6.33 -8.06 -5.63
N SER A 71 -6.74 -9.30 -5.31
CA SER A 71 -7.10 -10.28 -6.34
C SER A 71 -8.39 -9.92 -7.09
N THR A 72 -9.21 -9.00 -6.57
CA THR A 72 -10.38 -8.48 -7.29
C THR A 72 -10.05 -7.39 -8.31
N SER A 73 -8.80 -6.91 -8.38
CA SER A 73 -8.38 -5.87 -9.34
C SER A 73 -7.44 -6.39 -10.43
N LEU A 74 -7.85 -6.26 -11.69
CA LEU A 74 -6.97 -6.53 -12.84
C LEU A 74 -5.83 -5.51 -12.93
N ALA A 75 -6.09 -4.24 -12.60
CA ALA A 75 -5.06 -3.20 -12.61
C ALA A 75 -3.95 -3.49 -11.59
N HIS A 76 -4.32 -3.97 -10.40
CA HIS A 76 -3.36 -4.34 -9.37
C HIS A 76 -2.57 -5.60 -9.77
N ILE A 77 -3.23 -6.61 -10.34
CA ILE A 77 -2.56 -7.83 -10.80
C ILE A 77 -1.56 -7.53 -11.91
N ALA A 78 -1.95 -6.76 -12.94
CA ALA A 78 -1.06 -6.39 -14.03
C ALA A 78 0.18 -5.64 -13.53
N TYR A 79 -0.01 -4.71 -12.59
CA TYR A 79 1.10 -4.02 -11.93
C TYR A 79 2.01 -4.98 -11.14
N MET A 80 1.43 -5.93 -10.40
CA MET A 80 2.20 -6.95 -9.66
C MET A 80 2.96 -7.90 -10.60
N GLU A 81 2.40 -8.27 -11.74
CA GLU A 81 3.07 -9.12 -12.74
C GLU A 81 4.25 -8.40 -13.38
N GLU A 82 4.06 -7.15 -13.81
CA GLU A 82 5.12 -6.34 -14.41
C GLU A 82 6.27 -6.09 -13.43
N ARG A 83 5.98 -5.92 -12.12
CA ARG A 83 6.99 -5.64 -11.09
C ARG A 83 7.62 -6.86 -10.44
N LEU A 84 6.82 -7.88 -10.12
CA LEU A 84 7.22 -8.98 -9.24
C LEU A 84 7.21 -10.35 -9.94
N GLY A 85 6.88 -10.38 -11.24
CA GLY A 85 6.91 -11.59 -12.07
C GLY A 85 6.02 -12.70 -11.49
N ILE A 86 6.65 -13.80 -11.06
CA ILE A 86 5.98 -15.03 -10.58
C ILE A 86 4.97 -14.75 -9.46
N MET A 87 5.21 -13.76 -8.60
CA MET A 87 4.25 -13.38 -7.55
C MET A 87 2.93 -12.83 -8.12
N GLY A 88 2.98 -12.12 -9.24
CA GLY A 88 1.77 -11.65 -9.94
C GLY A 88 1.02 -12.81 -10.59
N THR A 89 1.74 -13.78 -11.16
CA THR A 89 1.13 -14.96 -11.79
C THR A 89 0.35 -15.81 -10.79
N SER A 90 0.87 -16.04 -9.58
CA SER A 90 0.13 -16.78 -8.54
C SER A 90 -1.11 -16.03 -8.08
N LEU A 91 -1.06 -14.68 -8.02
CA LEU A 91 -2.23 -13.85 -7.71
C LEU A 91 -3.30 -13.93 -8.80
N ARG A 92 -2.90 -14.03 -10.08
CA ARG A 92 -3.83 -14.25 -11.21
C ARG A 92 -4.54 -15.59 -11.11
N GLN A 93 -3.81 -16.68 -10.87
CA GLN A 93 -4.40 -18.01 -10.68
C GLN A 93 -5.39 -18.02 -9.50
N TYR A 94 -5.01 -17.41 -8.38
CA TYR A 94 -5.90 -17.25 -7.23
C TYR A 94 -7.16 -16.44 -7.56
N ARG A 95 -7.04 -15.34 -8.33
CA ARG A 95 -8.21 -14.58 -8.81
C ARG A 95 -9.14 -15.45 -9.64
N GLU A 96 -8.61 -16.15 -10.64
CA GLU A 96 -9.42 -16.95 -11.57
C GLU A 96 -10.21 -18.02 -10.84
N ALA A 97 -9.54 -18.73 -9.91
CA ALA A 97 -10.19 -19.71 -9.04
C ALA A 97 -11.31 -19.10 -8.18
N ARG A 98 -11.08 -17.92 -7.56
CA ARG A 98 -12.11 -17.23 -6.77
C ARG A 98 -13.29 -16.74 -7.60
N LEU A 99 -13.06 -16.33 -8.84
CA LEU A 99 -14.12 -15.93 -9.77
C LEU A 99 -14.95 -17.16 -10.21
N ALA A 100 -14.30 -18.30 -10.43
CA ALA A 100 -15.00 -19.55 -10.67
C ALA A 100 -15.86 -19.95 -9.46
N GLU A 101 -15.35 -19.78 -8.23
CA GLU A 101 -16.10 -20.06 -7.01
C GLU A 101 -17.33 -19.15 -6.84
N SER A 102 -17.16 -17.84 -7.01
CA SER A 102 -18.25 -16.87 -6.86
C SER A 102 -19.36 -17.01 -7.91
N THR A 103 -19.03 -17.58 -9.07
CA THR A 103 -19.99 -17.85 -10.16
C THR A 103 -20.55 -19.27 -10.15
N GLY A 104 -20.20 -20.09 -9.14
CA GLY A 104 -20.66 -21.47 -9.02
C GLY A 104 -20.05 -22.44 -10.04
N LYS A 105 -18.93 -22.05 -10.67
CA LYS A 105 -18.22 -22.82 -11.72
C LYS A 105 -16.90 -23.44 -11.25
N ALA A 106 -16.53 -23.28 -9.98
CA ALA A 106 -15.27 -23.79 -9.44
C ALA A 106 -15.17 -25.31 -9.54
N THR A 107 -14.05 -25.76 -10.11
CA THR A 107 -13.59 -27.15 -10.08
C THR A 107 -12.97 -27.49 -8.72
N ASP A 108 -12.72 -28.78 -8.48
CA ASP A 108 -11.94 -29.20 -7.30
C ASP A 108 -10.52 -28.63 -7.31
N ASP A 109 -9.97 -28.36 -8.49
CA ASP A 109 -8.66 -27.75 -8.63
C ASP A 109 -8.67 -26.28 -8.20
N ASP A 110 -9.69 -25.52 -8.61
CA ASP A 110 -9.88 -24.13 -8.17
C ASP A 110 -9.98 -24.05 -6.64
N ARG A 111 -10.74 -24.95 -6.02
CA ARG A 111 -10.87 -25.01 -4.55
C ARG A 111 -9.53 -25.34 -3.87
N ARG A 112 -8.72 -26.23 -4.46
CA ARG A 112 -7.36 -26.51 -3.98
C ARG A 112 -6.43 -25.32 -4.12
N VAL A 113 -6.49 -24.60 -5.24
CA VAL A 113 -5.71 -23.37 -5.49
C VAL A 113 -6.05 -22.31 -4.44
N ILE A 114 -7.35 -22.04 -4.21
CA ILE A 114 -7.81 -21.09 -3.19
C ILE A 114 -7.28 -21.51 -1.82
N LYS A 115 -7.54 -22.75 -1.40
CA LYS A 115 -7.14 -23.24 -0.08
C LYS A 115 -5.64 -23.15 0.13
N SER A 116 -4.85 -23.66 -0.81
CA SER A 116 -3.38 -23.66 -0.75
C SER A 116 -2.83 -22.23 -0.67
N TYR A 117 -3.35 -21.33 -1.49
CA TYR A 117 -2.95 -19.93 -1.48
C TYR A 117 -3.24 -19.28 -0.13
N GLU A 118 -4.46 -19.41 0.39
CA GLU A 118 -4.86 -18.77 1.64
C GLU A 118 -4.15 -19.36 2.87
N ASP A 119 -3.92 -20.69 2.90
CA ASP A 119 -3.15 -21.34 3.96
C ASP A 119 -1.71 -20.81 4.02
N GLU A 120 -1.06 -20.62 2.88
CA GLU A 120 0.28 -20.02 2.81
C GLU A 120 0.30 -18.57 3.29
N ILE A 121 -0.70 -17.76 2.92
CA ILE A 121 -0.81 -16.37 3.40
C ILE A 121 -1.01 -16.33 4.92
N ARG A 122 -1.87 -17.19 5.48
CA ARG A 122 -2.10 -17.29 6.93
C ARG A 122 -0.88 -17.76 7.69
N LYS A 123 -0.08 -18.66 7.09
CA LYS A 123 1.17 -19.13 7.68
C LYS A 123 2.22 -18.02 7.70
N GLN A 124 2.53 -17.44 6.55
CA GLN A 124 3.42 -16.29 6.41
C GLN A 124 3.36 -15.69 5.01
N ASP A 125 2.68 -14.54 4.87
CA ASP A 125 2.74 -13.75 3.63
C ASP A 125 4.19 -13.34 3.34
N LYS A 126 4.66 -13.55 2.10
CA LYS A 126 6.01 -13.20 1.65
C LYS A 126 6.35 -11.71 1.77
N ALA A 127 5.35 -10.84 1.76
CA ALA A 127 5.51 -9.39 1.92
C ALA A 127 5.47 -8.94 3.39
N SER A 128 5.17 -9.84 4.33
CA SER A 128 4.94 -9.48 5.73
C SER A 128 6.14 -8.79 6.38
N ASP A 129 7.35 -9.33 6.21
CA ASP A 129 8.58 -8.72 6.75
C ASP A 129 8.80 -7.32 6.18
N PHE A 130 8.66 -7.16 4.87
CA PHE A 130 8.83 -5.84 4.25
C PHE A 130 7.78 -4.82 4.74
N ILE A 131 6.51 -5.23 4.88
CA ILE A 131 5.45 -4.35 5.38
C ILE A 131 5.70 -3.99 6.85
N LYS A 132 6.23 -4.93 7.67
CA LYS A 132 6.67 -4.64 9.04
C LYS A 132 7.80 -3.61 9.06
N ALA A 133 8.74 -3.69 8.11
CA ALA A 133 9.78 -2.68 7.96
C ALA A 133 9.19 -1.27 7.73
N GLY A 134 8.07 -1.18 7.01
CA GLY A 134 7.29 0.06 6.85
C GLY A 134 6.78 0.62 8.18
N ARG A 135 6.18 -0.22 9.05
CA ARG A 135 5.76 0.18 10.40
C ARG A 135 6.94 0.55 11.28
N THR A 136 8.04 -0.20 11.22
CA THR A 136 9.25 0.13 11.99
C THR A 136 9.87 1.45 11.53
N ALA A 137 9.86 1.74 10.22
CA ALA A 137 10.34 3.02 9.71
C ALA A 137 9.56 4.21 10.29
N TYR A 138 8.24 4.08 10.44
CA TYR A 138 7.40 5.09 11.08
C TYR A 138 7.86 5.42 12.52
N MET A 139 8.40 4.45 13.26
CA MET A 139 8.92 4.68 14.62
C MET A 139 10.14 5.62 14.68
N PHE A 140 10.82 5.90 13.56
CA PHE A 140 11.84 6.95 13.51
C PHE A 140 11.26 8.36 13.43
N PHE A 141 9.98 8.47 13.09
CA PHE A 141 9.22 9.71 12.96
C PHE A 141 8.35 9.96 14.18
N ASP A 142 7.66 8.92 14.68
CA ASP A 142 6.75 9.06 15.82
C ASP A 142 7.43 9.75 17.02
N GLY A 143 6.77 10.78 17.56
CA GLY A 143 7.30 11.64 18.63
C GLY A 143 8.56 12.45 18.31
N ASN A 144 9.12 12.36 17.10
CA ASN A 144 10.38 13.01 16.76
C ASN A 144 10.18 14.51 16.48
N ALA A 145 10.45 15.35 17.48
CA ALA A 145 10.36 16.81 17.38
C ALA A 145 11.60 17.48 16.73
N SER A 146 12.64 16.71 16.37
CA SER A 146 13.88 17.26 15.78
C SER A 146 13.76 17.58 14.29
N MET A 147 12.62 17.29 13.68
CA MET A 147 12.34 17.47 12.26
C MET A 147 10.87 17.83 12.07
N ARG A 148 10.56 18.66 11.08
CA ARG A 148 9.18 18.84 10.60
C ARG A 148 8.90 17.75 9.58
N TRP A 149 8.03 16.81 9.90
CA TRP A 149 7.78 15.66 9.04
C TRP A 149 6.28 15.36 8.90
N SER A 150 5.90 14.61 7.88
CA SER A 150 4.70 13.76 7.94
C SER A 150 5.02 12.41 7.33
N PHE A 151 4.26 11.40 7.76
CA PHE A 151 4.40 10.05 7.29
C PHE A 151 3.09 9.66 6.60
N VAL A 152 3.09 9.56 5.28
CA VAL A 152 1.91 9.18 4.53
C VAL A 152 1.92 7.68 4.27
N SER A 153 0.85 6.99 4.63
CA SER A 153 0.63 5.59 4.28
C SER A 153 -0.51 5.51 3.28
N PRO A 154 -0.25 5.08 2.03
CA PRO A 154 -1.32 4.85 1.07
C PRO A 154 -2.41 3.93 1.63
N SER A 155 -3.64 4.12 1.18
CA SER A 155 -4.74 3.19 1.43
C SER A 155 -4.37 1.76 1.01
N ALA A 156 -5.02 0.76 1.60
CA ALA A 156 -4.74 -0.64 1.34
C ALA A 156 -4.75 -0.95 -0.17
N LEU A 157 -5.79 -0.53 -0.88
CA LEU A 157 -5.84 -0.63 -2.33
C LEU A 157 -5.20 0.60 -2.98
N TYR A 158 -3.92 0.50 -3.31
CA TYR A 158 -3.17 1.54 -3.99
C TYR A 158 -2.70 1.07 -5.37
N ARG A 159 -3.29 1.61 -6.45
CA ARG A 159 -3.07 1.14 -7.83
C ARG A 159 -3.39 2.22 -8.88
N PRO A 160 -3.00 2.04 -10.14
CA PRO A 160 -3.46 2.91 -11.22
C PRO A 160 -4.99 3.00 -11.28
N GLY A 161 -5.50 4.17 -11.66
CA GLY A 161 -6.90 4.47 -11.81
C GLY A 161 -7.11 5.95 -12.15
N LYS A 162 -8.38 6.35 -12.22
CA LYS A 162 -8.79 7.71 -12.61
C LYS A 162 -8.18 8.79 -11.72
N ARG A 163 -7.74 9.89 -12.35
CA ARG A 163 -7.43 11.15 -11.67
C ARG A 163 -8.71 11.93 -11.46
N THR A 164 -9.22 11.96 -10.22
CA THR A 164 -10.44 12.68 -9.89
C THR A 164 -10.19 14.03 -9.25
N GLY A 165 -9.01 14.22 -8.64
CA GLY A 165 -8.69 15.39 -7.84
C GLY A 165 -9.45 15.47 -6.52
N ARG A 166 -10.08 14.36 -6.09
CA ARG A 166 -10.83 14.29 -4.83
C ARG A 166 -10.31 13.14 -3.98
N TYR A 167 -10.09 13.43 -2.71
CA TYR A 167 -9.65 12.47 -1.72
C TYR A 167 -10.09 12.93 -0.33
N GLU A 168 -10.14 11.99 0.62
CA GLU A 168 -10.41 12.27 2.02
C GLU A 168 -9.21 11.82 2.86
N VAL A 169 -8.77 12.70 3.77
CA VAL A 169 -7.62 12.44 4.65
C VAL A 169 -8.08 11.76 5.93
N SER A 170 -7.30 10.77 6.38
CA SER A 170 -7.41 10.16 7.71
C SER A 170 -6.05 10.23 8.41
N VAL A 171 -6.06 10.16 9.74
CA VAL A 171 -4.87 10.22 10.59
C VAL A 171 -4.81 8.94 11.41
N ASP A 172 -3.64 8.30 11.42
CA ASP A 172 -3.29 7.06 12.12
C ASP A 172 -4.05 5.79 11.67
N ASP A 173 -5.37 5.86 11.47
CA ASP A 173 -6.25 4.72 11.23
C ASP A 173 -6.44 4.37 9.75
N MET A 174 -6.60 3.08 9.47
CA MET A 174 -7.05 2.59 8.17
C MET A 174 -8.53 2.89 7.95
N VAL A 175 -8.88 3.52 6.84
CA VAL A 175 -10.30 3.74 6.51
C VAL A 175 -10.91 2.45 5.94
N LEU A 176 -12.04 2.02 6.51
CA LEU A 176 -12.81 0.86 6.06
C LEU A 176 -14.18 1.30 5.56
N SER A 177 -14.70 0.64 4.51
CA SER A 177 -16.03 0.89 3.96
C SER A 177 -17.05 -0.14 4.44
N GLY A 178 -18.33 0.23 4.45
CA GLY A 178 -19.43 -0.67 4.82
C GLY A 178 -19.43 -1.12 6.28
N GLU A 179 -20.42 -1.92 6.64
CA GLU A 179 -20.58 -2.47 7.99
C GLU A 179 -19.75 -3.75 8.17
N GLN A 180 -19.25 -3.96 9.39
CA GLN A 180 -18.64 -5.24 9.75
C GLN A 180 -19.72 -6.31 9.83
N LYS A 181 -19.47 -7.47 9.23
CA LYS A 181 -20.34 -8.64 9.37
C LYS A 181 -19.93 -9.45 10.60
N ASP A 182 -20.93 -9.92 11.33
CA ASP A 182 -20.72 -10.77 12.50
C ASP A 182 -19.96 -12.04 12.14
N GLY A 183 -18.90 -12.33 12.90
CA GLY A 183 -18.05 -13.50 12.69
C GLY A 183 -17.04 -13.39 11.54
N GLU A 184 -17.01 -12.29 10.79
CA GLU A 184 -15.97 -12.01 9.79
C GLU A 184 -14.88 -11.08 10.33
N SER A 185 -13.70 -11.15 9.70
CA SER A 185 -12.61 -10.21 9.97
C SER A 185 -13.05 -8.76 9.74
N VAL A 186 -12.55 -7.83 10.56
CA VAL A 186 -12.81 -6.39 10.43
C VAL A 186 -12.50 -5.85 9.02
N PHE A 187 -11.56 -6.48 8.31
CA PHE A 187 -11.11 -6.08 6.98
C PHE A 187 -11.89 -6.70 5.82
N GLU A 188 -12.61 -7.82 6.06
CA GLU A 188 -13.14 -8.67 4.99
C GLU A 188 -14.14 -7.89 4.12
N GLY A 189 -13.78 -7.68 2.85
CA GLY A 189 -14.61 -6.92 1.90
C GLY A 189 -14.71 -5.41 2.15
N ARG A 190 -13.92 -4.84 3.09
CA ARG A 190 -14.07 -3.46 3.57
C ARG A 190 -12.85 -2.56 3.34
N LEU A 191 -11.77 -3.11 2.78
CA LEU A 191 -10.55 -2.34 2.48
C LEU A 191 -10.83 -1.26 1.42
N THR A 192 -10.49 -0.01 1.75
CA THR A 192 -10.62 1.14 0.84
C THR A 192 -9.35 1.34 0.01
N GLY A 193 -9.41 2.30 -0.91
CA GLY A 193 -8.35 2.55 -1.86
C GLY A 193 -8.22 3.99 -2.30
N ILE A 194 -7.17 4.25 -3.08
CA ILE A 194 -6.91 5.52 -3.75
C ILE A 194 -6.12 5.25 -5.04
N SER A 195 -6.39 6.04 -6.08
CA SER A 195 -5.61 5.96 -7.32
C SER A 195 -4.22 6.55 -7.14
N VAL A 196 -3.25 6.09 -7.93
CA VAL A 196 -1.89 6.68 -7.95
C VAL A 196 -1.93 8.18 -8.22
N ALA A 197 -2.82 8.63 -9.12
CA ALA A 197 -2.94 10.04 -9.47
C ALA A 197 -3.49 10.88 -8.32
N ASP A 198 -4.53 10.42 -7.63
CA ASP A 198 -5.14 11.18 -6.53
C ASP A 198 -4.26 11.15 -5.27
N MET A 199 -3.52 10.06 -5.04
CA MET A 199 -2.50 10.02 -3.98
C MET A 199 -1.36 11.00 -4.24
N ALA A 200 -0.93 11.14 -5.50
CA ALA A 200 0.09 12.12 -5.86
C ALA A 200 -0.39 13.56 -5.63
N ILE A 201 -1.68 13.83 -5.89
CA ILE A 201 -2.30 15.13 -5.57
C ILE A 201 -2.32 15.34 -4.04
N ALA A 202 -2.77 14.36 -3.26
CA ALA A 202 -2.79 14.48 -1.79
C ALA A 202 -1.39 14.77 -1.21
N ILE A 203 -0.36 14.11 -1.73
CA ILE A 203 1.03 14.36 -1.34
C ILE A 203 1.48 15.77 -1.74
N ALA A 204 1.18 16.22 -2.95
CA ALA A 204 1.51 17.57 -3.41
C ALA A 204 0.85 18.65 -2.55
N ASP A 205 -0.45 18.50 -2.29
CA ASP A 205 -1.23 19.42 -1.45
C ASP A 205 -0.65 19.50 -0.02
N GLU A 206 -0.18 18.37 0.54
CA GLU A 206 0.45 18.37 1.86
C GLU A 206 1.87 18.96 1.84
N VAL A 207 2.66 18.77 0.78
CA VAL A 207 3.99 19.41 0.67
C VAL A 207 3.87 20.93 0.57
N GLU A 208 2.87 21.42 -0.17
CA GLU A 208 2.59 22.85 -0.33
C GLU A 208 1.94 23.45 0.93
N GLY A 209 0.94 22.78 1.48
CA GLY A 209 0.12 23.30 2.59
C GLY A 209 0.65 22.99 4.00
N ARG A 210 1.38 21.88 4.16
CA ARG A 210 2.03 21.43 5.42
C ARG A 210 1.07 21.37 6.61
N LYS A 211 -0.14 20.85 6.40
CA LYS A 211 -1.21 20.80 7.41
C LYS A 211 -1.07 19.60 8.35
N LEU A 212 -0.29 18.59 7.95
CA LEU A 212 -0.16 17.29 8.63
C LEU A 212 1.22 17.11 9.27
N VAL A 213 1.88 18.19 9.65
CA VAL A 213 3.18 18.14 10.33
C VAL A 213 3.06 17.39 11.66
N GLY A 214 3.95 16.43 11.87
CA GLY A 214 3.97 15.51 13.02
C GLY A 214 2.92 14.41 12.95
N LYS A 215 2.28 14.19 11.79
CA LYS A 215 1.19 13.22 11.65
C LYS A 215 1.58 12.03 10.78
N HIS A 216 1.07 10.87 11.19
CA HIS A 216 0.91 9.70 10.32
C HIS A 216 -0.48 9.78 9.70
N TRP A 217 -0.55 9.80 8.38
CA TRP A 217 -1.82 10.04 7.69
C TRP A 217 -1.99 9.14 6.47
N SER A 218 -3.22 9.03 6.01
CA SER A 218 -3.61 8.34 4.79
C SER A 218 -4.59 9.18 3.99
N ALA A 219 -4.81 8.77 2.75
CA ALA A 219 -5.84 9.32 1.90
C ALA A 219 -6.60 8.19 1.20
N VAL A 220 -7.93 8.31 1.19
CA VAL A 220 -8.84 7.47 0.40
C VAL A 220 -9.42 8.29 -0.75
N GLY A 221 -9.75 7.64 -1.85
CA GLY A 221 -10.37 8.27 -3.00
C GLY A 221 -11.17 7.29 -3.85
N ASP A 222 -11.63 7.77 -5.00
CA ASP A 222 -12.32 6.92 -5.97
C ASP A 222 -11.35 5.90 -6.57
N LEU A 223 -11.74 4.62 -6.48
CA LEU A 223 -11.02 3.51 -7.08
C LEU A 223 -11.96 2.58 -7.88
N SER A 224 -13.06 3.12 -8.39
CA SER A 224 -14.07 2.39 -9.17
C SER A 224 -13.55 1.91 -10.53
N GLU A 225 -12.63 2.65 -11.15
CA GLU A 225 -12.00 2.25 -12.41
C GLU A 225 -10.95 1.16 -12.17
N ASP A 226 -11.07 0.01 -12.83
CA ASP A 226 -10.14 -1.12 -12.75
C ASP A 226 -9.49 -1.42 -14.11
N VAL A 227 -8.79 -0.43 -14.66
CA VAL A 227 -8.08 -0.55 -15.94
C VAL A 227 -6.57 -0.63 -15.67
N PRO A 228 -5.88 -1.68 -16.17
CA PRO A 228 -4.43 -1.76 -16.10
C PRO A 228 -3.74 -0.52 -16.69
N GLY A 229 -2.88 0.10 -15.89
CA GLY A 229 -1.95 1.15 -16.32
C GLY A 229 -0.52 0.62 -16.38
N ARG A 230 0.38 1.37 -17.01
CA ARG A 230 1.81 1.07 -17.00
C ARG A 230 2.37 1.16 -15.58
N SER A 231 3.25 0.24 -15.19
CA SER A 231 3.91 0.30 -13.87
C SER A 231 4.96 1.40 -13.75
N TYR A 232 5.38 1.97 -14.89
CA TYR A 232 6.35 3.06 -14.99
C TYR A 232 5.91 4.07 -16.04
N LEU A 233 6.05 5.35 -15.71
CA LEU A 233 5.96 6.44 -16.65
C LEU A 233 7.38 7.01 -16.85
N THR A 234 7.75 7.26 -18.09
CA THR A 234 8.93 8.07 -18.41
C THR A 234 8.50 9.54 -18.51
N LEU A 235 9.43 10.48 -18.33
CA LEU A 235 9.13 11.90 -18.51
C LEU A 235 8.59 12.20 -19.92
N ASP A 236 9.10 11.50 -20.94
CA ASP A 236 8.62 11.60 -22.32
C ASP A 236 7.19 11.04 -22.52
N ALA A 237 6.70 10.21 -21.59
CA ALA A 237 5.35 9.64 -21.65
C ALA A 237 4.29 10.53 -20.98
N VAL A 238 4.68 11.69 -20.43
CA VAL A 238 3.77 12.65 -19.78
C VAL A 238 3.62 13.88 -20.67
N ASP A 239 2.56 13.93 -21.49
CA ASP A 239 2.22 15.13 -22.25
C ASP A 239 1.89 16.29 -21.28
N GLY A 240 2.58 17.42 -21.44
CA GLY A 240 2.36 18.64 -20.65
C GLY A 240 3.22 18.79 -19.40
N GLY A 241 4.20 17.91 -19.15
CA GLY A 241 5.24 18.17 -18.16
C GLY A 241 6.18 19.29 -18.64
N SER A 242 6.33 20.37 -17.86
CA SER A 242 7.38 21.35 -18.13
C SER A 242 8.72 20.64 -18.19
N ARG A 243 9.42 20.78 -19.32
CA ARG A 243 10.87 20.53 -19.37
C ARG A 243 11.61 21.61 -18.60
#